data_AF-A0A967GGK1-F1
#
_entry.id   AF-A0A967GGK1-F1
#
_cell.length_a   1.000
_cell.length_b   1.000
_cell.length_c   1.000
_cell.angle_alpha   90.00
_cell.angle_beta   90.00
_cell.angle_gamma   90.00
#
_symmetry.space_group_name_H-M   'P 1'
#
loop_
_entity.id
_entity.type
_entity.pdbx_description
1 polymer ?
#
loop_
_entity_poly.entity_id
_entity_poly.type
_entity_poly.pdbx_seq_one_letter_code
_entity_poly.pdbx_strand_id
1 'polypeptide(L)' 'GADIIFTNRSKELADATRAEIEALGRRCVAVQADISDPAQVEDLVKQGTDALERVDILVNNAGVTKDG' A
#
# COMPACT_ATOMS: atom_id res chain seq x y z
N GLY A 1 1.82 -6.54 16.24
CA GLY A 1 2.16 -5.62 15.13
C GLY A 1 0.92 -5.41 14.27
N ALA A 2 0.92 -4.41 13.39
CA ALA A 2 -0.15 -4.19 12.43
C ALA A 2 0.02 -5.11 11.21
N ASP A 3 -1.08 -5.39 10.50
CA ASP A 3 -1.03 -5.84 9.11
C ASP A 3 -1.10 -4.60 8.22
N ILE A 4 -0.44 -4.65 7.06
CA ILE A 4 -0.19 -3.44 6.26
C ILE A 4 -0.88 -3.55 4.90
N ILE A 5 -1.63 -2.52 4.54
CA ILE A 5 -2.03 -2.23 3.15
C ILE A 5 -1.21 -1.03 2.71
N PHE A 6 -0.49 -1.14 1.60
CA PHE A 6 0.21 0.01 1.05
C PHE A 6 0.21 0.00 -0.48
N THR A 7 0.50 1.17 -1.05
CA THR A 7 0.69 1.34 -2.49
C THR A 7 2.08 1.87 -2.82
N ASN A 8 2.60 1.44 -3.96
CA ASN A 8 3.77 2.03 -4.60
C ASN A 8 3.62 1.92 -6.13
N ARG A 9 4.09 2.93 -6.87
CA ARG A 9 4.09 2.91 -8.34
C ARG A 9 5.09 1.90 -8.91
N SER A 10 6.17 1.60 -8.17
CA SER A 10 7.15 0.58 -8.55
C SER A 10 6.79 -0.77 -7.95
N LYS A 11 6.54 -1.75 -8.81
CA LYS A 11 6.25 -3.13 -8.40
C LYS A 11 7.44 -3.78 -7.69
N GLU A 12 8.66 -3.57 -8.17
CA GLU A 12 9.87 -4.15 -7.57
C GLU A 12 10.07 -3.66 -6.13
N LEU A 13 9.96 -2.35 -5.91
CA LEU A 13 10.08 -1.76 -4.57
C LEU A 13 8.93 -2.23 -3.67
N ALA A 14 7.72 -2.36 -4.21
CA ALA A 14 6.57 -2.89 -3.47
C ALA A 14 6.79 -4.35 -3.03
N ASP A 15 7.28 -5.21 -3.92
CA ASP A 15 7.52 -6.62 -3.60
C ASP A 15 8.64 -6.77 -2.54
N ALA A 16 9.69 -5.94 -2.61
CA ALA A 16 10.76 -5.94 -1.62
C ALA A 16 10.25 -5.54 -0.22
N THR A 17 9.53 -4.41 -0.12
CA THR A 17 8.94 -3.97 1.17
C THR A 17 7.91 -4.97 1.71
N ARG A 18 7.11 -5.59 0.83
CA ARG A 18 6.19 -6.66 1.25
C ARG A 18 6.94 -7.81 1.91
N ALA A 19 8.03 -8.27 1.30
CA ALA A 19 8.83 -9.37 1.84
C ALA A 19 9.43 -9.03 3.22
N GLU A 20 9.88 -7.79 3.42
CA GLU A 20 10.36 -7.32 4.72
C GLU A 20 9.26 -7.34 5.80
N ILE A 21 8.05 -6.88 5.46
CA ILE A 21 6.90 -6.88 6.39
C ILE A 21 6.49 -8.33 6.73
N GLU A 22 6.47 -9.22 5.74
CA GLU A 22 6.14 -10.63 5.94
C GLU A 22 7.19 -11.37 6.77
N ALA A 23 8.48 -11.03 6.62
CA ALA A 23 9.56 -11.57 7.45
C ALA A 23 9.43 -11.19 8.93
N LEU A 24 8.73 -10.09 9.24
CA LEU A 24 8.36 -9.69 10.62
C LEU A 24 7.12 -10.44 11.14
N GLY A 25 6.58 -11.41 10.38
CA GLY A 25 5.41 -12.21 10.75
C GLY A 25 4.08 -11.46 10.65
N ARG A 26 4.01 -10.42 9.80
CA ARG A 26 2.79 -9.64 9.55
C ARG A 26 2.24 -9.92 8.16
N ARG A 27 0.94 -9.73 7.97
CA ARG A 27 0.33 -9.82 6.63
C ARG A 27 0.51 -8.49 5.91
N CYS A 28 0.74 -8.56 4.61
CA CYS A 28 0.94 -7.38 3.80
C CYS A 28 0.22 -7.48 2.45
N VAL A 29 -0.55 -6.45 2.12
CA VAL A 29 -1.18 -6.27 0.82
C VAL A 29 -0.51 -5.08 0.14
N ALA A 30 0.26 -5.36 -0.91
CA ALA A 30 0.91 -4.35 -1.72
C ALA A 30 0.19 -4.25 -3.07
N VAL A 31 -0.45 -3.11 -3.34
CA VAL A 31 -1.16 -2.87 -4.60
C VAL A 31 -0.41 -1.78 -5.38
N GLN A 32 -0.15 -2.03 -6.65
CA GLN A 32 0.40 -0.98 -7.51
C GLN A 32 -0.71 -0.01 -7.89
N ALA A 33 -0.63 1.24 -7.42
CA ALA A 33 -1.61 2.28 -7.74
C ALA A 33 -0.98 3.68 -7.81
N ASP A 34 -1.55 4.54 -8.64
CA ASP A 34 -1.34 5.99 -8.59
C ASP A 34 -2.38 6.64 -7.68
N ILE A 35 -1.93 7.23 -6.56
CA ILE A 35 -2.82 7.88 -5.58
C ILE A 35 -3.51 9.14 -6.14
N SER A 36 -3.07 9.66 -7.29
CA SER A 36 -3.73 10.77 -7.98
C SER A 36 -4.93 10.34 -8.83
N ASP A 37 -5.12 9.04 -9.06
CA ASP A 37 -6.25 8.47 -9.81
C ASP A 37 -7.29 7.86 -8.84
N PRO A 38 -8.46 8.50 -8.65
CA PRO A 38 -9.48 8.04 -7.72
C PRO A 38 -9.94 6.59 -7.96
N ALA A 39 -10.01 6.13 -9.22
CA ALA A 39 -10.46 4.78 -9.53
C ALA A 39 -9.45 3.73 -9.03
N GLN A 40 -8.16 4.04 -9.13
CA GLN A 40 -7.11 3.17 -8.60
C GLN A 40 -7.07 3.19 -7.07
N VAL A 41 -7.42 4.32 -6.43
CA VAL A 41 -7.55 4.40 -4.96
C VAL A 41 -8.72 3.56 -4.46
N GLU A 42 -9.87 3.61 -5.13
CA GLU A 42 -11.03 2.76 -4.79
C GLU A 42 -10.68 1.28 -4.88
N ASP A 43 -10.00 0.86 -5.94
CA ASP A 43 -9.57 -0.52 -6.12
C ASP A 43 -8.52 -0.95 -5.07
N LEU A 44 -7.54 -0.09 -4.75
CA LEU A 44 -6.58 -0.31 -3.67
C LEU A 44 -7.28 -0.57 -2.33
N VAL A 45 -8.24 0.29 -1.97
CA VAL A 45 -9.00 0.16 -0.71
C VAL A 45 -9.77 -1.15 -0.71
N LYS A 46 -10.49 -1.44 -1.81
CA LYS A 46 -11.27 -2.67 -1.94
C LYS A 46 -10.39 -3.91 -1.78
N GLN A 47 -9.29 -4.02 -2.52
CA GLN A 47 -8.37 -5.16 -2.43
C GLN A 47 -7.79 -5.31 -1.01
N GLY A 48 -7.40 -4.20 -0.40
CA GLY A 48 -6.88 -4.18 0.96
C GLY A 48 -7.90 -4.66 1.99
N THR A 49 -9.13 -4.14 1.95
CA THR A 49 -10.20 -4.53 2.89
C THR A 49 -10.75 -5.92 2.61
N ASP A 50 -10.75 -6.40 1.36
CA ASP A 50 -11.15 -7.78 1.06
C ASP A 50 -10.16 -8.79 1.69
N ALA A 51 -8.88 -8.43 1.78
CA ALA A 51 -7.84 -9.29 2.34
C ALA A 51 -7.64 -9.14 3.86
N LEU A 52 -7.80 -7.93 4.40
CA LEU A 52 -7.50 -7.60 5.80
C LEU A 52 -8.73 -7.08 6.58
N GLU A 53 -9.92 -7.15 5.99
CA GLU A 53 -11.26 -6.86 6.54
C GLU A 53 -11.55 -5.38 6.84
N ARG A 54 -10.58 -4.64 7.38
CA ARG A 54 -10.78 -3.25 7.83
C ARG A 54 -9.51 -2.40 7.77
N VAL A 55 -9.70 -1.09 7.86
CA VAL A 55 -8.62 -0.10 8.05
C VAL A 55 -8.79 0.54 9.42
N ASP A 56 -7.80 0.38 10.29
CA ASP A 56 -7.75 1.03 11.60
C ASP A 56 -7.00 2.37 11.58
N ILE A 57 -5.97 2.46 10.73
CA ILE A 57 -5.05 3.60 10.65
C ILE A 57 -4.80 3.92 9.18
N LEU A 58 -4.91 5.18 8.80
CA LEU A 58 -4.55 5.69 7.48
C LEU A 58 -3.30 6.58 7.58
N VAL A 59 -2.30 6.30 6.76
CA VAL A 59 -1.07 7.11 6.66
C VAL A 59 -0.92 7.62 5.24
N ASN A 60 -1.08 8.94 5.06
CA ASN A 60 -0.88 9.61 3.76
C ASN A 60 0.61 9.92 3.54
N ASN A 61 1.39 8.91 3.14
CA ASN A 61 2.84 9.02 2.96
C ASN A 61 3.30 9.33 1.52
N ALA A 62 2.48 9.01 0.51
CA ALA A 62 2.88 9.25 -0.88
C ALA A 62 3.00 10.75 -1.19
N GLY A 63 4.14 11.16 -1.77
CA GLY A 63 4.41 12.54 -2.14
C GLY A 63 5.42 12.64 -3.28
N VAL A 64 5.33 13.72 -4.05
CA VAL A 64 6.29 14.08 -5.10
C VAL A 64 6.80 15.49 -4.84
N THR A 65 8.10 15.69 -4.94
CA THR A 65 8.72 17.02 -4.98
C THR A 65 8.97 17.39 -6.44
N LYS A 66 8.82 18.67 -6.79
CA LYS A 66 9.30 19.22 -8.07
C LYS A 66 10.49 20.10 -7.74
N ASP A 67 11.69 19.60 -8.02
CA ASP A 67 12.87 20.43 -8.00
C ASP A 67 12.88 21.24 -9.30
N GLY A 68 12.88 22.57 -9.16
CA GLY A 68 12.94 23.52 -10.27
C GLY A 68 14.36 23.74 -10.76
#